data_AF-A0A9E0SYM8-F1
#
_entry.id   AF-A0A9E0SYM8-F1
#
_cell.length_a   1.000
_cell.length_b   1.000
_cell.length_c   1.000
_cell.angle_alpha   90.00
_cell.angle_beta   90.00
_cell.angle_gamma   90.00
#
_symmetry.space_group_name_H-M   'P 1'
#
loop_
_entity.id
_entity.type
_entity.pdbx_description
1 polymer ?
#
loop_
_entity_poly.entity_id
_entity_poly.type
_entity_poly.pdbx_seq_one_letter_code
_entity_poly.pdbx_strand_id
1 'polypeptide(L)'
;MKTRRLRGLLAIPASVALLIAAVPSHAVSGCHVPPFHGAVSSAGAVATMNVVNTGRACRIDNYGVPATRGNPAEAGQVTTAPEHGTAAFDAPAVRYTPAPGYVGDDAFDYIANAKGNLDQRVTLKVHVDVHVTAP
;
A
#
# COMPACT_ATOMS: atom_id res chain seq x y z
N MET A 1 -55.62 23.16 -52.65
CA MET A 1 -55.04 21.95 -52.01
C MET A 1 -53.61 22.29 -51.61
N LYS A 2 -53.25 22.45 -50.32
CA LYS A 2 -52.75 21.41 -49.37
C LYS A 2 -51.61 20.59 -50.01
N THR A 3 -50.36 20.51 -49.55
CA THR A 3 -49.74 20.36 -48.19
C THR A 3 -48.21 20.44 -48.36
N ARG A 4 -47.46 21.30 -47.64
CA ARG A 4 -46.59 21.06 -46.45
C ARG A 4 -45.30 20.19 -46.61
N ARG A 5 -44.19 20.78 -46.11
CA ARG A 5 -42.98 20.19 -45.45
C ARG A 5 -41.85 19.71 -46.41
N LEU A 6 -40.54 19.78 -46.13
CA LEU A 6 -39.76 19.94 -44.89
C LEU A 6 -38.33 20.47 -45.19
N ARG A 7 -37.69 21.04 -44.14
CA ARG A 7 -36.33 21.59 -44.04
C ARG A 7 -35.22 20.54 -44.29
N GLY A 8 -34.01 21.03 -44.63
CA GLY A 8 -32.77 20.28 -44.42
C GLY A 8 -31.52 21.17 -44.58
N LEU A 9 -31.13 21.88 -43.52
CA LEU A 9 -29.80 22.49 -43.39
C LEU A 9 -28.77 21.36 -43.34
N LEU A 10 -27.77 21.38 -44.23
CA LEU A 10 -26.62 20.50 -44.12
C LEU A 10 -25.63 21.13 -43.11
N ALA A 11 -25.69 20.65 -41.87
CA ALA A 11 -24.72 20.97 -40.84
C ALA A 11 -23.49 20.04 -41.02
N ILE A 12 -22.32 20.63 -41.25
CA ILE A 12 -21.04 19.92 -41.21
C ILE A 12 -20.62 19.87 -39.73
N PRO A 13 -20.41 18.70 -39.12
CA PRO A 13 -19.97 18.65 -37.74
C PRO A 13 -18.51 19.10 -37.65
N ALA A 14 -18.23 20.06 -36.78
CA ALA A 14 -16.89 20.44 -36.39
C ALA A 14 -16.18 19.20 -35.81
N SER A 15 -15.04 18.84 -36.40
CA SER A 15 -14.16 17.80 -35.87
C SER A 15 -13.64 18.24 -34.50
N VAL A 16 -14.21 17.65 -33.44
CA VAL A 16 -13.67 17.74 -32.09
C VAL A 16 -12.39 16.92 -32.08
N ALA A 17 -11.24 17.58 -32.17
CA ALA A 17 -9.96 16.96 -31.88
C ALA A 17 -9.94 16.62 -30.38
N LEU A 18 -10.12 15.34 -30.06
CA LEU A 18 -9.96 14.82 -28.71
C LEU A 18 -8.47 14.83 -28.37
N LEU A 19 -8.01 15.89 -27.71
CA LEU A 19 -6.74 15.90 -26.99
C LEU A 19 -6.84 14.89 -25.85
N ILE A 20 -6.45 13.64 -26.11
CA ILE A 20 -6.13 12.70 -25.04
C ILE A 20 -4.83 13.21 -24.43
N ALA A 21 -4.93 14.09 -23.43
CA ALA A 21 -3.81 14.30 -22.54
C ALA A 21 -3.47 12.94 -21.93
N ALA A 22 -2.33 12.38 -22.30
CA ALA A 22 -1.75 11.28 -21.56
C ALA A 22 -1.53 11.79 -20.14
N VAL A 23 -2.41 11.42 -19.21
CA VAL A 23 -2.16 11.64 -17.78
C VAL A 23 -0.86 10.89 -17.51
N PRO A 24 0.23 11.53 -17.05
CA PRO A 24 1.37 10.78 -16.58
C PRO A 24 0.85 9.91 -15.45
N SER A 25 0.92 8.59 -15.59
CA SER A 25 0.66 7.66 -14.49
C SER A 25 1.75 7.90 -13.46
N HIS A 26 1.55 8.87 -12.58
CA HIS A 26 2.40 9.10 -11.42
C HIS A 26 2.16 7.92 -10.48
N ALA A 27 2.94 6.85 -10.66
CA ALA A 27 3.28 6.00 -9.54
C ALA A 27 4.00 6.92 -8.55
N VAL A 28 3.25 7.53 -7.62
CA VAL A 28 3.85 8.17 -6.46
C VAL A 28 4.32 7.01 -5.59
N SER A 29 5.48 6.48 -5.96
CA SER A 29 6.20 5.40 -5.29
C SER A 29 6.81 5.96 -4.00
N GLY A 30 5.94 6.24 -3.03
CA GLY A 30 6.32 6.78 -1.73
C GLY A 30 6.43 5.73 -0.64
N CYS A 31 6.39 4.44 -0.98
CA CYS A 31 6.48 3.34 -0.03
C CYS A 31 7.24 2.21 -0.70
N HIS A 32 8.38 1.86 -0.11
CA HIS A 32 9.20 0.73 -0.55
C HIS A 32 9.64 -0.08 0.66
N VAL A 33 9.28 -1.37 0.64
CA VAL A 33 9.68 -2.35 1.65
C VAL A 33 10.46 -3.44 0.93
N PRO A 34 11.80 -3.49 1.06
CA PRO A 34 12.60 -4.58 0.52
C PRO A 34 12.14 -5.95 1.07
N PRO A 35 12.31 -7.05 0.32
CA PRO A 35 12.07 -8.38 0.84
C PRO A 35 12.90 -8.65 2.09
N PHE A 36 12.28 -9.27 3.09
CA PHE A 36 12.92 -9.73 4.31
C PHE A 36 12.47 -11.16 4.63
N HIS A 37 13.25 -11.85 5.47
CA HIS A 37 13.04 -13.27 5.79
C HIS A 37 13.24 -13.52 7.29
N GLY A 38 12.81 -14.69 7.75
CA GLY A 38 13.03 -15.10 9.15
C GLY A 38 11.93 -14.69 10.13
N ALA A 39 10.83 -14.08 9.66
CA ALA A 39 9.77 -13.57 10.54
C ALA A 39 9.12 -14.65 11.42
N VAL A 40 9.12 -15.90 10.97
CA VAL A 40 8.60 -17.07 11.72
C VAL A 40 9.63 -17.74 12.63
N SER A 41 10.89 -17.27 12.62
CA SER A 41 11.93 -17.78 13.52
C SER A 41 11.70 -17.28 14.95
N SER A 42 12.33 -17.92 15.94
CA SER A 42 12.27 -17.46 17.33
C SER A 42 12.79 -16.02 17.50
N ALA A 43 13.78 -15.63 16.69
CA ALA A 43 14.38 -14.30 16.66
C ALA A 43 13.54 -13.24 15.92
N GLY A 44 12.61 -13.66 15.05
CA GLY A 44 11.86 -12.77 14.17
C GLY A 44 12.68 -12.27 12.97
N ALA A 45 12.21 -11.20 12.35
CA ALA A 45 12.87 -10.54 11.24
C ALA A 45 13.01 -9.03 11.48
N VAL A 46 13.98 -8.43 10.82
CA VAL A 46 14.07 -6.98 10.65
C VAL A 46 13.62 -6.64 9.23
N ALA A 47 12.64 -5.76 9.11
CA ALA A 47 12.19 -5.20 7.84
C ALA A 47 12.64 -3.74 7.77
N THR A 48 13.03 -3.29 6.57
CA THR A 48 13.27 -1.87 6.31
C THR A 48 12.06 -1.30 5.56
N MET A 49 11.68 -0.08 5.88
CA MET A 49 10.55 0.61 5.26
C MET A 49 10.96 2.03 4.88
N ASN A 50 11.10 2.29 3.57
CA ASN A 50 11.41 3.62 3.06
C ASN A 50 10.11 4.31 2.65
N VAL A 51 9.82 5.46 3.28
CA VAL A 51 8.55 6.16 3.13
C VAL A 51 8.79 7.61 2.72
N VAL A 52 8.13 8.05 1.65
CA VAL A 52 7.99 9.47 1.30
C VAL A 52 6.76 10.01 2.03
N ASN A 53 6.93 11.04 2.87
CA ASN A 53 5.88 11.55 3.75
C ASN A 53 4.80 12.36 3.01
N THR A 54 3.98 11.67 2.22
CA THR A 54 2.81 12.21 1.52
C THR A 54 1.53 12.15 2.36
N GLY A 55 1.64 11.80 3.66
CA GLY A 55 0.49 11.49 4.53
C GLY A 55 -0.22 10.16 4.22
N ARG A 56 0.30 9.36 3.29
CA ARG A 56 -0.24 8.04 2.94
C ARG A 56 0.47 6.93 3.73
N ALA A 57 -0.29 5.91 4.10
CA ALA A 57 0.26 4.74 4.77
C ALA A 57 1.15 3.90 3.84
N CYS A 58 2.31 3.49 4.33
CA CYS A 58 3.11 2.41 3.78
C CYS A 58 2.73 1.10 4.47
N ARG A 59 2.69 -0.02 3.76
CA ARG A 59 2.18 -1.29 4.32
C ARG A 59 3.09 -2.47 4.05
N ILE A 60 3.05 -3.44 4.96
CA ILE A 60 3.66 -4.76 4.80
C ILE A 60 2.53 -5.79 4.84
N ASP A 61 2.31 -6.49 3.72
CA ASP A 61 1.33 -7.58 3.65
C ASP A 61 1.95 -8.87 4.22
N ASN A 62 1.32 -9.49 5.23
CA ASN A 62 1.87 -10.64 5.94
C ASN A 62 1.25 -11.95 5.48
N TYR A 63 2.10 -12.94 5.19
CA TYR A 63 1.71 -14.25 4.71
C TYR A 63 2.48 -15.34 5.44
N GLY A 64 1.80 -16.42 5.83
CA GLY A 64 2.45 -17.59 6.42
C GLY A 64 3.19 -18.46 5.38
N VAL A 65 2.88 -18.29 4.08
CA VAL A 65 3.64 -18.86 2.96
C VAL A 65 4.03 -17.74 1.98
N PRO A 66 5.12 -16.99 2.25
CA PRO A 66 5.45 -15.78 1.49
C PRO A 66 5.69 -16.00 0.00
N ALA A 67 6.33 -17.12 -0.38
CA ALA A 67 6.70 -17.42 -1.76
C ALA A 67 5.48 -17.49 -2.71
N THR A 68 4.31 -17.86 -2.18
CA THR A 68 3.06 -17.98 -2.95
C THR A 68 2.03 -16.90 -2.58
N ARG A 69 2.38 -15.98 -1.65
CA ARG A 69 1.39 -15.13 -0.96
C ARG A 69 0.21 -15.95 -0.41
N GLY A 70 0.52 -17.17 0.04
CA GLY A 70 -0.44 -18.09 0.62
C GLY A 70 -0.66 -17.80 2.10
N ASN A 71 -1.87 -18.09 2.58
CA ASN A 71 -2.25 -17.95 3.98
C ASN A 71 -2.00 -16.54 4.53
N PRO A 72 -2.79 -15.54 4.10
CA PRO A 72 -2.70 -14.19 4.65
C PRO A 72 -2.87 -14.21 6.17
N ALA A 73 -2.19 -13.31 6.86
CA ALA A 73 -2.39 -13.15 8.29
C ALA A 73 -3.85 -12.74 8.60
N GLU A 74 -4.44 -13.41 9.59
CA GLU A 74 -5.85 -13.20 9.96
C GLU A 74 -5.99 -12.25 11.17
N ALA A 75 -4.93 -12.15 11.97
CA ALA A 75 -4.87 -11.29 13.15
C ALA A 75 -3.44 -10.80 13.39
N GLY A 76 -3.29 -9.76 14.17
CA GLY A 76 -1.99 -9.19 14.52
C GLY A 76 -2.15 -7.99 15.42
N GLN A 77 -1.05 -7.49 15.93
CA GLN A 77 -1.01 -6.30 16.77
C GLN A 77 0.36 -5.65 16.72
N VAL A 78 0.39 -4.32 16.80
CA VAL A 78 1.60 -3.55 17.05
C VAL A 78 1.95 -3.71 18.53
N THR A 79 3.16 -4.19 18.81
CA THR A 79 3.64 -4.49 20.17
C THR A 79 4.48 -3.35 20.73
N THR A 80 5.13 -2.58 19.86
CA THR A 80 5.85 -1.35 20.21
C THR A 80 5.43 -0.30 19.19
N ALA A 81 4.88 0.83 19.63
CA ALA A 81 4.46 1.90 18.74
C ALA A 81 5.65 2.74 18.25
N PRO A 82 5.57 3.31 17.04
CA PRO A 82 6.54 4.29 16.57
C PRO A 82 6.47 5.60 17.35
N GLU A 83 7.57 6.36 17.37
CA GLU A 83 7.64 7.67 18.03
C GLU A 83 7.16 8.80 17.11
N HIS A 84 7.32 8.65 15.80
CA HIS A 84 7.13 9.73 14.83
C HIS A 84 6.09 9.42 13.74
N GLY A 85 5.17 8.52 14.05
CA GLY A 85 4.08 8.13 13.17
C GLY A 85 3.02 7.33 13.89
N THR A 86 2.21 6.63 13.11
CA THR A 86 1.21 5.69 13.64
C THR A 86 1.36 4.36 12.92
N ALA A 87 1.44 3.28 13.69
CA ALA A 87 1.40 1.92 13.17
C ALA A 87 0.10 1.24 13.62
N ALA A 88 -0.57 0.56 12.70
CA ALA A 88 -1.77 -0.21 12.97
C ALA A 88 -1.76 -1.51 12.17
N PHE A 89 -2.29 -2.57 12.76
CA PHE A 89 -2.48 -3.84 12.08
C PHE A 89 -3.93 -3.94 11.59
N ASP A 90 -4.14 -3.88 10.27
CA ASP A 90 -5.42 -4.25 9.66
C ASP A 90 -5.19 -5.36 8.65
N ALA A 91 -5.62 -6.56 9.03
CA ALA A 91 -5.33 -7.82 8.36
C ALA A 91 -5.52 -7.74 6.83
N PRO A 92 -4.60 -8.30 6.04
CA PRO A 92 -3.40 -9.05 6.48
C PRO A 92 -2.16 -8.17 6.70
N ALA A 93 -2.33 -6.85 6.74
CA ALA A 93 -1.21 -5.92 6.67
C ALA A 93 -0.97 -5.19 8.00
N VAL A 94 0.29 -4.84 8.23
CA VAL A 94 0.60 -3.70 9.10
C VAL A 94 0.75 -2.45 8.23
N ARG A 95 0.25 -1.32 8.71
CA ARG A 95 0.30 -0.01 8.05
C ARG A 95 1.03 0.97 8.95
N TYR A 96 1.96 1.71 8.38
CA TYR A 96 2.64 2.83 9.02
C TYR A 96 2.32 4.13 8.28
N THR A 97 1.90 5.16 8.99
CA THR A 97 1.70 6.51 8.46
C THR A 97 2.60 7.48 9.23
N PRO A 98 3.58 8.13 8.59
CA PRO A 98 4.40 9.14 9.27
C PRO A 98 3.55 10.31 9.77
N ALA A 99 3.97 10.95 10.87
CA ALA A 99 3.35 12.19 11.31
C ALA A 99 3.55 13.29 10.24
N PRO A 100 2.58 14.20 10.03
CA PRO A 100 2.72 15.27 9.03
C PRO A 100 4.01 16.07 9.20
N GLY A 101 4.79 16.19 8.11
CA GLY A 101 6.04 16.97 8.09
C GLY A 101 7.26 16.28 8.72
N TYR A 102 7.10 15.10 9.32
CA TYR A 102 8.23 14.34 9.85
C TYR A 102 9.15 13.81 8.74
N VAL A 103 10.46 13.90 8.98
CA VAL A 103 11.56 13.36 8.16
C VAL A 103 12.62 12.85 9.13
N GLY A 104 13.06 11.61 8.97
CA GLY A 104 13.96 10.96 9.91
C GLY A 104 13.68 9.47 10.07
N ASP A 105 14.39 8.85 11.00
CA ASP A 105 14.27 7.44 11.31
C ASP A 105 13.25 7.19 12.43
N ASP A 106 12.45 6.16 12.25
CA ASP A 106 11.41 5.73 13.19
C ASP A 106 11.42 4.20 13.26
N ALA A 107 10.82 3.61 14.29
CA ALA A 107 10.82 2.16 14.43
C ALA A 107 9.59 1.65 15.17
N PHE A 108 9.14 0.46 14.81
CA PHE A 108 8.05 -0.20 15.53
C PHE A 108 8.16 -1.71 15.45
N ASP A 109 7.54 -2.39 16.40
CA ASP A 109 7.44 -3.86 16.43
C ASP A 109 6.00 -4.30 16.25
N TYR A 110 5.80 -5.41 15.57
CA TYR A 110 4.50 -6.05 15.51
C TYR A 110 4.59 -7.57 15.42
N ILE A 111 3.46 -8.21 15.73
CA ILE A 111 3.23 -9.62 15.45
C ILE A 111 2.05 -9.80 14.50
N ALA A 112 2.11 -10.84 13.66
CA ALA A 112 1.02 -11.25 12.78
C ALA A 112 0.81 -12.76 12.86
N ASN A 113 -0.42 -13.21 13.01
CA ASN A 113 -0.81 -14.61 13.10
C ASN A 113 -1.38 -15.07 11.77
N ALA A 114 -0.80 -16.14 11.21
CA ALA A 114 -1.20 -16.74 9.95
C ALA A 114 -1.17 -18.27 10.06
N LYS A 115 -1.44 -18.95 8.94
CA LYS A 115 -1.22 -20.38 8.77
C LYS A 115 0.00 -20.65 7.89
N GLY A 116 0.82 -21.63 8.23
CA GLY A 116 1.93 -22.08 7.39
C GLY A 116 1.51 -23.16 6.39
N ASN A 117 2.50 -23.86 5.83
CA ASN A 117 2.27 -25.04 5.01
C ASN A 117 1.70 -26.19 5.84
N LEU A 118 0.52 -26.72 5.47
CA LEU A 118 -0.24 -27.73 6.24
C LEU A 118 -1.05 -27.15 7.42
N ASP A 119 -1.51 -25.90 7.31
CA ASP A 119 -2.46 -25.25 8.24
C ASP A 119 -1.98 -25.08 9.71
N GLN A 120 -0.71 -25.33 9.99
CA GLN A 120 -0.10 -25.03 11.28
C GLN A 120 -0.12 -23.53 11.58
N ARG A 121 -0.41 -23.17 12.83
CA ARG A 121 -0.33 -21.77 13.27
C ARG A 121 1.11 -21.29 13.23
N VAL A 122 1.33 -20.13 12.59
CA VAL A 122 2.61 -19.42 12.61
C VAL A 122 2.39 -18.00 13.11
N THR A 123 3.34 -17.49 13.88
CA THR A 123 3.39 -16.10 14.31
C THR A 123 4.61 -15.46 13.70
N LEU A 124 4.39 -14.44 12.89
CA LEU A 124 5.43 -13.57 12.36
C LEU A 124 5.77 -12.55 13.45
N LYS A 125 7.05 -12.37 13.75
CA LYS A 125 7.59 -11.31 14.60
C LYS A 125 8.48 -10.42 13.73
N VAL A 126 8.19 -9.14 13.72
CA VAL A 126 8.90 -8.20 12.85
C VAL A 126 9.20 -6.91 13.59
N HIS A 127 10.48 -6.57 13.64
CA HIS A 127 10.95 -5.22 13.91
C HIS A 127 11.01 -4.47 12.57
N VAL A 128 10.53 -3.23 12.55
CA VAL A 128 10.53 -2.40 11.33
C VAL A 128 11.37 -1.17 11.58
N ASP A 129 12.48 -1.05 10.85
CA ASP A 129 13.26 0.17 10.73
C ASP A 129 12.65 1.03 9.61
N VAL A 130 12.12 2.19 9.96
CA VAL A 130 11.47 3.11 9.02
C VAL A 130 12.40 4.28 8.73
N HIS A 131 12.60 4.57 7.44
CA HIS A 131 13.26 5.78 6.99
C HIS A 131 12.27 6.68 6.26
N VAL A 132 11.97 7.85 6.83
CA VAL A 132 11.01 8.81 6.28
C VAL A 132 11.73 9.94 5.57
N THR A 133 11.40 10.17 4.29
CA THR A 133 11.91 11.28 3.48
C THR A 133 10.82 12.31 3.18
N ALA A 134 11.24 13.52 2.80
CA ALA A 134 10.32 14.55 2.31
C ALA A 134 9.59 14.12 1.01
N PRO A 135 8.40 14.69 0.73
CA PRO A 135 7.62 14.50 -0.51
C PRO A 135 8.37 14.66 -1.83
#